data_AF-A0A919Q5I0-F1
#
_entry.id   AF-A0A919Q5I0-F1
#
_cell.length_a   1.000
_cell.length_b   1.000
_cell.length_c   1.000
_cell.angle_alpha   90.00
_cell.angle_beta   90.00
_cell.angle_gamma   90.00
#
_symmetry.space_group_name_H-M   'P 1'
#
loop_
_entity.id
_entity.type
_entity.pdbx_description
1 polymer ?
#
loop_
_entity_poly.entity_id
_entity_poly.type
_entity_poly.pdbx_seq_one_letter_code
_entity_poly.pdbx_strand_id
1 'polypeptide(L)'
;MPSSTLLDFEIDYEAGVTTAKLVSQFGENVVNRHWPGLESGHSVPRDRNPFFLYGVNNNNREEVAVYLGIAWELTARRKRYAIPAWGRDFVIERLGRNDFDLLNWEYSIDVEQAEWGQRDAGFSVPRNSLPIPPTDWQRAHRREAALFAVPELRDLVALATVTLGDAFCNINLFAIGGDATKDRLVESLRSDEAPGMKNVLNPGDSFVDIAIGVDLGMHDSLLASAPGDHRAEWENIISEYRRRIISYEAISDSIGTVDEFIEQLAVLQRPISAY
;
A
#
# COMPACT_ATOMS: atom_id res chain seq x y z
N MET A 1 20.92 -6.22 22.64
CA MET A 1 19.57 -5.64 22.81
C MET A 1 18.60 -6.56 22.09
N PRO A 2 17.40 -6.78 22.61
CA PRO A 2 16.52 -7.82 22.08
C PRO A 2 16.18 -7.49 20.63
N SER A 3 16.27 -8.52 19.78
CA SER A 3 15.79 -8.54 18.41
C SER A 3 14.37 -7.96 18.37
N SER A 4 14.20 -6.70 17.95
CA SER A 4 12.90 -6.20 17.51
C SER A 4 12.45 -7.11 16.38
N THR A 5 11.29 -7.76 16.54
CA THR A 5 10.78 -8.70 15.54
C THR A 5 10.51 -7.95 14.25
N LEU A 6 11.33 -8.20 13.23
CA LEU A 6 11.19 -7.60 11.92
C LEU A 6 9.89 -8.08 11.27
N LEU A 7 9.05 -7.15 10.79
CA LEU A 7 7.74 -7.46 10.19
C LEU A 7 6.86 -8.35 11.09
N ASP A 8 6.46 -7.84 12.26
CA ASP A 8 5.59 -8.58 13.18
C ASP A 8 4.12 -8.46 12.75
N PHE A 9 3.64 -9.47 12.02
CA PHE A 9 2.25 -9.56 11.59
C PHE A 9 1.43 -10.38 12.57
N GLU A 10 0.31 -9.84 13.00
CA GLU A 10 -0.76 -10.60 13.64
C GLU A 10 -1.61 -11.24 12.56
N ILE A 11 -1.51 -12.56 12.40
CA ILE A 11 -2.30 -13.32 11.43
C ILE A 11 -3.34 -14.17 12.15
N ASP A 12 -4.61 -13.98 11.80
CA ASP A 12 -5.73 -14.72 12.37
C ASP A 12 -6.66 -15.28 11.27
N TYR A 13 -7.46 -16.29 11.63
CA TYR A 13 -8.52 -16.84 10.81
C TYR A 13 -9.78 -17.00 11.65
N GLU A 14 -10.73 -16.08 11.47
CA GLU A 14 -11.99 -16.04 12.19
C GLU A 14 -13.15 -15.91 11.21
N ALA A 15 -14.28 -16.56 11.51
CA ALA A 15 -15.52 -16.46 10.75
C ALA A 15 -15.39 -16.68 9.23
N GLY A 16 -14.42 -17.50 8.80
CA GLY A 16 -14.18 -17.82 7.40
C GLY A 16 -13.31 -16.81 6.64
N VAL A 17 -12.66 -15.89 7.34
CA VAL A 17 -11.80 -14.85 6.76
C VAL A 17 -10.43 -14.89 7.43
N THR A 18 -9.36 -14.90 6.64
CA THR A 18 -8.01 -14.62 7.15
C THR A 18 -7.77 -13.12 7.16
N THR A 19 -7.21 -12.63 8.27
CA THR A 19 -6.71 -11.26 8.39
C THR A 19 -5.25 -11.28 8.78
N ALA A 20 -4.43 -10.44 8.17
CA ALA A 20 -3.06 -10.18 8.59
C ALA A 20 -2.87 -8.69 8.83
N LYS A 21 -2.28 -8.35 9.96
CA LYS A 21 -2.18 -6.99 10.47
C LYS A 21 -0.77 -6.68 10.88
N LEU A 22 -0.18 -5.63 10.31
CA LEU A 22 1.08 -5.05 10.73
C LEU A 22 0.82 -3.61 11.16
N VAL A 23 1.34 -3.23 12.31
CA VAL A 23 1.50 -1.83 12.70
C VAL A 23 2.96 -1.61 13.04
N SER A 24 3.54 -0.54 12.49
CA SER A 24 4.85 -0.09 12.89
C SER A 24 4.85 1.41 13.13
N GLN A 25 5.50 1.86 14.19
CA GLN A 25 5.79 3.28 14.36
C GLN A 25 6.59 3.79 13.16
N PHE A 26 6.28 5.01 12.71
CA PHE A 26 6.99 5.65 11.59
C PHE A 26 8.50 5.60 11.78
N GLY A 27 9.21 5.06 10.78
CA GLY A 27 10.67 4.94 10.75
C GLY A 27 11.24 3.86 11.68
N GLU A 28 10.41 2.93 12.17
CA GLU A 28 10.85 1.84 13.04
C GLU A 28 10.36 0.45 12.54
N ASN A 29 10.94 -0.61 13.13
CA ASN A 29 10.50 -2.03 13.13
C ASN A 29 10.35 -2.78 11.79
N VAL A 30 10.60 -2.15 10.64
CA VAL A 30 10.53 -2.84 9.34
C VAL A 30 11.87 -2.93 8.64
N VAL A 31 12.59 -1.81 8.50
CA VAL A 31 13.99 -1.77 8.05
C VAL A 31 14.76 -0.97 9.10
N ASN A 32 15.80 -1.55 9.68
CA ASN A 32 16.60 -0.93 10.74
C ASN A 32 17.93 -0.36 10.24
N ARG A 33 18.35 -0.75 9.02
CA ARG A 33 19.54 -0.23 8.37
C ARG A 33 19.22 0.25 6.97
N HIS A 34 19.33 1.56 6.79
CA HIS A 34 19.02 2.24 5.54
C HIS A 34 20.30 2.60 4.80
N TRP A 35 20.18 2.74 3.49
CA TRP A 35 21.29 3.18 2.67
C TRP A 35 21.64 4.65 2.97
N PRO A 36 22.88 4.98 3.40
CA PRO A 36 23.25 6.35 3.75
C PRO A 36 23.13 7.36 2.60
N GLY A 37 23.12 6.88 1.35
CA GLY A 37 22.98 7.71 0.16
C GLY A 37 21.59 8.31 -0.06
N LEU A 38 20.58 7.95 0.74
CA LEU A 38 19.28 8.63 0.70
C LEU A 38 19.38 10.11 1.15
N GLU A 39 20.27 10.41 2.10
CA GLU A 39 20.42 11.75 2.70
C GLU A 39 21.40 12.67 1.94
N SER A 40 22.10 12.16 0.93
CA SER A 40 23.19 12.88 0.26
C SER A 40 22.73 13.95 -0.75
N GLY A 41 21.41 14.12 -0.93
CA GLY A 41 20.83 15.19 -1.75
C GLY A 41 21.14 15.07 -3.25
N HIS A 42 21.41 13.87 -3.75
CA HIS A 42 21.72 13.65 -5.17
C HIS A 42 20.54 14.04 -6.06
N SER A 43 20.79 14.89 -7.07
CA SER A 43 19.84 15.09 -8.16
C SER A 43 19.92 13.91 -9.11
N VAL A 44 18.97 12.98 -8.99
CA VAL A 44 18.88 11.79 -9.83
C VAL A 44 17.79 11.99 -10.89
N PRO A 45 18.07 11.72 -12.18
CA PRO A 45 17.06 11.73 -13.24
C PRO A 45 15.83 10.90 -12.87
N ARG A 46 14.65 11.31 -13.34
CA ARG A 46 13.35 10.71 -12.96
C ARG A 46 13.32 9.19 -13.18
N ASP A 47 13.86 8.71 -14.29
CA ASP A 47 13.93 7.31 -14.71
C ASP A 47 14.91 6.46 -13.88
N ARG A 48 15.74 7.10 -13.04
CA ARG A 48 16.68 6.47 -12.13
C ARG A 48 16.45 6.87 -10.67
N ASN A 49 15.37 7.59 -10.38
CA ASN A 49 15.13 8.09 -9.03
C ASN A 49 14.37 7.01 -8.22
N PRO A 50 14.90 6.56 -7.07
CA PRO A 50 14.25 5.55 -6.23
C PRO A 50 12.81 5.90 -5.84
N PHE A 51 12.48 7.20 -5.74
CA PHE A 51 11.13 7.63 -5.43
C PHE A 51 10.15 7.23 -6.53
N PHE A 52 10.46 7.51 -7.80
CA PHE A 52 9.56 7.19 -8.91
C PHE A 52 9.56 5.71 -9.29
N LEU A 53 10.64 4.98 -8.98
CA LEU A 53 10.76 3.56 -9.30
C LEU A 53 10.19 2.66 -8.21
N TYR A 54 10.32 3.05 -6.93
CA TYR A 54 10.03 2.19 -5.78
C TYR A 54 9.25 2.89 -4.64
N GLY A 55 8.96 4.19 -4.76
CA GLY A 55 8.33 4.97 -3.69
C GLY A 55 9.29 5.41 -2.57
N VAL A 56 10.58 5.12 -2.73
CA VAL A 56 11.60 5.31 -1.69
C VAL A 56 12.21 6.71 -1.76
N ASN A 57 12.20 7.43 -0.64
CA ASN A 57 12.85 8.74 -0.48
C ASN A 57 13.54 8.81 0.89
N ASN A 58 14.15 9.94 1.24
CA ASN A 58 14.84 10.10 2.53
C ASN A 58 13.91 10.22 3.75
N ASN A 59 12.59 10.35 3.53
CA ASN A 59 11.61 10.42 4.60
C ASN A 59 11.06 9.03 4.96
N ASN A 60 10.38 8.38 4.01
CA ASN A 60 9.73 7.08 4.22
C ASN A 60 10.64 5.88 3.95
N ARG A 61 11.81 6.11 3.34
CA ARG A 61 12.91 5.14 3.20
C ARG A 61 12.47 3.83 2.52
N GLU A 62 13.22 2.75 2.72
CA GLU A 62 13.06 1.46 2.04
C GLU A 62 11.82 0.68 2.47
N GLU A 63 11.20 1.04 3.58
CA GLU A 63 9.97 0.45 4.12
C GLU A 63 8.84 0.52 3.09
N VAL A 64 8.75 1.61 2.32
CA VAL A 64 7.79 1.74 1.22
C VAL A 64 7.95 0.60 0.22
N ALA A 65 9.19 0.28 -0.17
CA ALA A 65 9.45 -0.79 -1.12
C ALA A 65 9.00 -2.15 -0.57
N VAL A 66 9.23 -2.39 0.72
CA VAL A 66 8.79 -3.59 1.45
C VAL A 66 7.27 -3.68 1.47
N TYR A 67 6.57 -2.62 1.89
CA TYR A 67 5.11 -2.62 2.02
C TYR A 67 4.41 -2.86 0.68
N LEU A 68 4.84 -2.14 -0.35
CA LEU A 68 4.29 -2.31 -1.70
C LEU A 68 4.57 -3.71 -2.25
N GLY A 69 5.76 -4.26 -1.97
CA GLY A 69 6.12 -5.62 -2.36
C GLY A 69 5.25 -6.68 -1.67
N ILE A 70 5.08 -6.59 -0.35
CA ILE A 70 4.23 -7.52 0.42
C ILE A 70 2.79 -7.44 -0.09
N ALA A 71 2.24 -6.23 -0.22
CA ALA A 71 0.88 -6.03 -0.73
C ALA A 71 0.71 -6.63 -2.14
N TRP A 72 1.73 -6.50 -3.00
CA TRP A 72 1.72 -7.08 -4.34
C TRP A 72 1.66 -8.61 -4.32
N GLU A 73 2.43 -9.26 -3.43
CA GLU A 73 2.45 -10.71 -3.31
C GLU A 73 1.16 -11.27 -2.67
N LEU A 74 0.62 -10.61 -1.63
CA LEU A 74 -0.66 -10.98 -1.01
C LEU A 74 -1.85 -10.87 -1.98
N THR A 75 -1.66 -10.12 -3.07
CA THR A 75 -2.65 -9.92 -4.14
C THR A 75 -2.25 -10.60 -5.46
N ALA A 76 -1.26 -11.49 -5.43
CA ALA A 76 -0.71 -12.14 -6.63
C ALA A 76 -1.75 -12.91 -7.44
N ARG A 77 -1.48 -13.06 -8.75
CA ARG A 77 -2.23 -13.89 -9.72
C ARG A 77 -3.70 -13.46 -9.94
N ARG A 78 -4.05 -12.23 -9.54
CA ARG A 78 -5.39 -11.66 -9.64
C ARG A 78 -5.35 -10.33 -10.38
N LYS A 79 -6.51 -9.90 -10.89
CA LYS A 79 -6.64 -8.54 -11.42
C LYS A 79 -6.73 -7.57 -10.25
N ARG A 80 -5.90 -6.53 -10.26
CA ARG A 80 -5.82 -5.58 -9.16
C ARG A 80 -6.45 -4.24 -9.51
N TYR A 81 -7.09 -3.65 -8.51
CA TYR A 81 -7.66 -2.32 -8.58
C TYR A 81 -7.35 -1.59 -7.28
N ALA A 82 -7.07 -0.29 -7.34
CA ALA A 82 -6.71 0.47 -6.17
C ALA A 82 -7.49 1.77 -6.05
N ILE A 83 -7.77 2.15 -4.80
CA ILE A 83 -8.27 3.47 -4.43
C ILE A 83 -7.13 4.18 -3.70
N PRO A 84 -6.54 5.25 -4.28
CA PRO A 84 -5.63 6.14 -3.57
C PRO A 84 -6.47 7.05 -2.67
N ALA A 85 -6.59 6.70 -1.39
CA ALA A 85 -7.45 7.43 -0.46
C ALA A 85 -7.04 8.91 -0.42
N TRP A 86 -8.03 9.79 -0.53
CA TRP A 86 -7.89 11.26 -0.62
C TRP A 86 -7.15 11.79 -1.86
N GLY A 87 -6.48 10.91 -2.61
CA GLY A 87 -5.54 11.21 -3.67
C GLY A 87 -6.10 11.14 -5.08
N ARG A 88 -7.42 10.95 -5.26
CA ARG A 88 -8.04 10.84 -6.61
C ARG A 88 -7.59 11.95 -7.54
N ASP A 89 -7.77 13.20 -7.12
CA ASP A 89 -7.57 14.36 -7.99
C ASP A 89 -6.09 14.49 -8.36
N PHE A 90 -5.18 14.20 -7.43
CA PHE A 90 -3.75 14.15 -7.71
C PHE A 90 -3.39 13.03 -8.70
N VAL A 91 -4.03 11.87 -8.62
CA VAL A 91 -3.78 10.77 -9.56
C VAL A 91 -4.26 11.12 -10.97
N ILE A 92 -5.44 11.72 -11.10
CA ILE A 92 -5.96 12.20 -12.39
C ILE A 92 -5.01 13.24 -12.99
N GLU A 93 -4.61 14.24 -12.21
CA GLU A 93 -3.78 15.35 -12.69
C GLU A 93 -2.32 14.96 -12.95
N ARG A 94 -1.68 14.23 -12.03
CA ARG A 94 -0.24 13.93 -12.10
C ARG A 94 0.08 12.70 -12.93
N LEU A 95 -0.81 11.72 -12.98
CA LEU A 95 -0.62 10.51 -13.80
C LEU A 95 -1.42 10.56 -15.11
N GLY A 96 -2.26 11.58 -15.31
CA GLY A 96 -3.08 11.73 -16.53
C GLY A 96 -4.12 10.62 -16.70
N ARG A 97 -4.50 9.94 -15.61
CA ARG A 97 -5.39 8.78 -15.65
C ARG A 97 -6.85 9.22 -15.65
N ASN A 98 -7.58 8.75 -16.65
CA ASN A 98 -9.03 8.97 -16.79
C ASN A 98 -9.80 7.63 -16.81
N ASP A 99 -9.12 6.52 -16.53
CA ASP A 99 -9.64 5.17 -16.53
C ASP A 99 -10.01 4.73 -15.11
N PHE A 100 -11.08 5.34 -14.57
CA PHE A 100 -11.53 5.07 -13.21
C PHE A 100 -13.05 4.95 -13.09
N ASP A 101 -13.46 4.27 -12.02
CA ASP A 101 -14.84 4.26 -11.54
C ASP A 101 -14.97 5.11 -10.30
N LEU A 102 -15.95 6.02 -10.27
CA LEU A 102 -16.29 6.75 -9.05
C LEU A 102 -17.04 5.85 -8.06
N LEU A 103 -16.70 5.94 -6.78
CA LEU A 103 -17.22 5.10 -5.70
C LEU A 103 -17.67 5.94 -4.50
N ASN A 104 -18.63 5.43 -3.74
CA ASN A 104 -19.18 6.12 -2.56
C ASN A 104 -18.40 5.82 -1.27
N TRP A 105 -17.56 4.78 -1.30
CA TRP A 105 -16.87 4.26 -0.12
C TRP A 105 -15.40 3.97 -0.41
N GLU A 106 -14.55 4.31 0.55
CA GLU A 106 -13.14 3.88 0.63
C GLU A 106 -12.88 3.30 2.03
N TYR A 107 -11.92 2.40 2.16
CA TYR A 107 -11.52 1.86 3.46
C TYR A 107 -10.60 2.84 4.18
N SER A 108 -10.84 3.07 5.47
CA SER A 108 -10.12 4.08 6.24
C SER A 108 -9.35 3.44 7.38
N ILE A 109 -8.04 3.70 7.39
CA ILE A 109 -7.12 3.38 8.47
C ILE A 109 -6.58 4.70 9.03
N ASP A 110 -6.78 4.93 10.32
CA ASP A 110 -6.26 6.10 11.02
C ASP A 110 -4.80 5.89 11.43
N VAL A 111 -3.89 6.53 10.70
CA VAL A 111 -2.44 6.45 10.91
C VAL A 111 -1.97 7.10 12.22
N GLU A 112 -2.79 7.93 12.88
CA GLU A 112 -2.44 8.55 14.16
C GLU A 112 -2.63 7.60 15.36
N GLN A 113 -3.44 6.53 15.21
CA GLN A 113 -3.83 5.65 16.33
C GLN A 113 -2.97 4.39 16.40
N ALA A 114 -2.12 4.23 17.41
CA ALA A 114 -1.24 3.05 17.53
C ALA A 114 -1.99 1.69 17.52
N GLU A 115 -3.18 1.62 18.12
CA GLU A 115 -3.91 0.37 18.35
C GLU A 115 -4.98 0.09 17.27
N TRP A 116 -5.04 -1.15 16.79
CA TRP A 116 -5.97 -1.56 15.72
C TRP A 116 -7.44 -1.27 16.00
N GLY A 117 -7.89 -1.41 17.25
CA GLY A 117 -9.29 -1.16 17.61
C GLY A 117 -9.74 0.29 17.45
N GLN A 118 -8.80 1.23 17.36
CA GLN A 118 -9.06 2.65 17.11
C GLN A 118 -8.68 3.07 15.68
N ARG A 119 -7.70 2.36 15.10
CA ARG A 119 -7.19 2.61 13.74
C ARG A 119 -8.12 2.13 12.64
N ASP A 120 -8.74 0.96 12.79
CA ASP A 120 -9.60 0.37 11.76
C ASP A 120 -11.01 0.98 11.79
N ALA A 121 -11.25 1.98 10.93
CA ALA A 121 -12.55 2.65 10.82
C ALA A 121 -13.49 1.97 9.82
N GLY A 122 -13.04 0.94 9.10
CA GLY A 122 -13.81 0.29 8.05
C GLY A 122 -14.06 1.18 6.83
N PHE A 123 -15.12 0.88 6.09
CA PHE A 123 -15.53 1.68 4.93
C PHE A 123 -16.17 3.01 5.37
N SER A 124 -15.64 4.11 4.85
CA SER A 124 -16.06 5.47 5.19
C SER A 124 -16.25 6.31 3.93
N VAL A 125 -16.95 7.44 4.09
CA VAL A 125 -17.19 8.38 2.98
C VAL A 125 -15.88 9.05 2.59
N PRO A 126 -15.47 8.99 1.31
CA PRO A 126 -14.23 9.57 0.82
C PRO A 126 -14.06 11.06 1.11
N ARG A 127 -12.82 11.47 1.36
CA ARG A 127 -12.44 12.87 1.62
C ARG A 127 -11.31 13.30 0.69
N ASN A 128 -11.63 13.76 -0.51
CA ASN A 128 -10.59 14.19 -1.46
C ASN A 128 -9.94 15.52 -1.06
N SER A 129 -8.62 15.60 -1.24
CA SER A 129 -7.86 16.85 -1.14
C SER A 129 -8.16 17.74 -2.34
N LEU A 130 -8.88 18.84 -2.10
CA LEU A 130 -9.31 19.75 -3.16
C LEU A 130 -8.41 20.99 -3.25
N PRO A 131 -8.03 21.44 -4.46
CA PRO A 131 -7.35 22.72 -4.63
C PRO A 131 -8.27 23.89 -4.26
N ILE A 132 -7.67 25.06 -3.98
CA ILE A 132 -8.39 26.30 -3.68
C ILE A 132 -8.13 27.33 -4.80
N PRO A 133 -9.16 27.72 -5.59
CA PRO A 133 -10.54 27.24 -5.57
C PRO A 133 -10.71 25.87 -6.29
N PRO A 134 -11.69 25.03 -5.88
CA PRO A 134 -11.99 23.79 -6.59
C PRO A 134 -12.82 24.05 -7.85
N THR A 135 -12.62 23.20 -8.87
CA THR A 135 -13.46 23.17 -10.07
C THR A 135 -14.88 22.66 -9.76
N ASP A 136 -15.82 22.88 -10.69
CA ASP A 136 -17.21 22.39 -10.54
C ASP A 136 -17.28 20.86 -10.43
N TRP A 137 -16.47 20.16 -11.23
CA TRP A 137 -16.36 18.70 -11.18
C TRP A 137 -15.83 18.23 -9.82
N GLN A 138 -14.71 18.79 -9.36
CA GLN A 138 -14.15 18.47 -8.03
C GLN A 138 -15.17 18.72 -6.90
N ARG A 139 -15.94 19.80 -6.98
CA ARG A 139 -16.97 20.14 -5.99
C ARG A 139 -18.14 19.15 -6.00
N ALA A 140 -18.59 18.75 -7.18
CA ALA A 140 -19.66 17.78 -7.37
C ALA A 140 -19.27 16.40 -6.84
N HIS A 141 -18.03 15.98 -7.10
CA HIS A 141 -17.53 14.65 -6.77
C HIS A 141 -16.69 14.60 -5.47
N ARG A 142 -16.75 15.63 -4.62
CA ARG A 142 -15.85 15.73 -3.44
C ARG A 142 -15.93 14.56 -2.45
N ARG A 143 -17.03 13.81 -2.46
CA ARG A 143 -17.30 12.65 -1.58
C ARG A 143 -17.17 11.30 -2.28
N GLU A 144 -16.55 11.27 -3.45
CA GLU A 144 -16.39 10.04 -4.22
C GLU A 144 -14.91 9.68 -4.36
N ALA A 145 -14.59 8.42 -4.09
CA ALA A 145 -13.29 7.83 -4.36
C ALA A 145 -13.20 7.46 -5.86
N ALA A 146 -12.00 7.15 -6.33
CA ALA A 146 -11.80 6.62 -7.67
C ALA A 146 -11.04 5.30 -7.62
N LEU A 147 -11.60 4.29 -8.29
CA LEU A 147 -11.00 2.98 -8.45
C LEU A 147 -10.23 2.89 -9.77
N PHE A 148 -8.93 2.67 -9.69
CA PHE A 148 -8.05 2.56 -10.84
C PHE A 148 -7.58 1.12 -11.04
N ALA A 149 -7.40 0.69 -12.30
CA ALA A 149 -6.74 -0.58 -12.58
C ALA A 149 -5.24 -0.52 -12.24
N VAL A 150 -4.68 -1.60 -11.69
CA VAL A 150 -3.27 -1.70 -11.29
C VAL A 150 -2.65 -2.97 -11.87
N PRO A 151 -2.43 -3.04 -13.20
CA PRO A 151 -1.94 -4.25 -13.84
C PRO A 151 -0.51 -4.62 -13.41
N GLU A 152 0.32 -3.62 -13.07
CA GLU A 152 1.73 -3.83 -12.75
C GLU A 152 2.13 -3.13 -11.45
N LEU A 153 3.20 -3.63 -10.81
CA LEU A 153 3.69 -3.06 -9.54
C LEU A 153 4.08 -1.60 -9.69
N ARG A 154 4.60 -1.21 -10.85
CA ARG A 154 4.92 0.20 -11.15
C ARG A 154 3.69 1.11 -11.10
N ASP A 155 2.50 0.60 -11.39
CA ASP A 155 1.27 1.39 -11.29
C ASP A 155 0.92 1.61 -9.82
N LEU A 156 1.11 0.60 -8.97
CA LEU A 156 0.93 0.72 -7.52
C LEU A 156 1.93 1.73 -6.93
N VAL A 157 3.20 1.64 -7.32
CA VAL A 157 4.24 2.61 -6.94
C VAL A 157 3.83 4.01 -7.39
N ALA A 158 3.39 4.19 -8.65
CA ALA A 158 2.97 5.48 -9.15
C ALA A 158 1.82 6.07 -8.33
N LEU A 159 0.82 5.27 -7.96
CA LEU A 159 -0.25 5.70 -7.06
C LEU A 159 0.28 6.12 -5.69
N ALA A 160 1.19 5.33 -5.09
CA ALA A 160 1.78 5.63 -3.79
C ALA A 160 2.60 6.92 -3.81
N THR A 161 3.43 7.14 -4.83
CA THR A 161 4.23 8.37 -4.94
C THR A 161 3.39 9.63 -5.04
N VAL A 162 2.17 9.53 -5.55
CA VAL A 162 1.26 10.67 -5.66
C VAL A 162 0.68 11.04 -4.29
N THR A 163 0.43 10.05 -3.43
CA THR A 163 -0.13 10.23 -2.08
C THR A 163 0.93 10.42 -0.99
N LEU A 164 2.18 9.99 -1.18
CA LEU A 164 3.32 10.18 -0.26
C LEU A 164 3.81 11.64 -0.16
N GLY A 165 3.11 12.61 -0.75
CA GLY A 165 3.50 14.02 -0.76
C GLY A 165 2.92 14.87 0.37
N ASP A 166 2.16 14.29 1.29
CA ASP A 166 1.48 14.95 2.41
C ASP A 166 1.74 14.17 3.73
N ALA A 167 0.93 14.37 4.78
CA ALA A 167 1.14 13.76 6.11
C ALA A 167 1.13 12.22 6.14
N PHE A 168 0.47 11.55 5.18
CA PHE A 168 0.50 10.09 5.02
C PHE A 168 0.08 9.67 3.61
N CYS A 169 0.40 8.42 3.24
CA CYS A 169 -0.11 7.75 2.06
C CYS A 169 -1.09 6.65 2.50
N ASN A 170 -2.26 6.56 1.87
CA ASN A 170 -3.16 5.41 2.03
C ASN A 170 -3.65 4.90 0.67
N ILE A 171 -3.52 3.58 0.45
CA ILE A 171 -4.02 2.89 -0.73
C ILE A 171 -4.80 1.65 -0.32
N ASN A 172 -6.07 1.60 -0.75
CA ASN A 172 -6.89 0.40 -0.69
C ASN A 172 -6.66 -0.44 -1.96
N LEU A 173 -6.02 -1.60 -1.86
CA LEU A 173 -5.72 -2.50 -2.98
C LEU A 173 -6.64 -3.73 -2.96
N PHE A 174 -7.47 -3.86 -3.99
CA PHE A 174 -8.35 -5.00 -4.20
C PHE A 174 -7.78 -5.93 -5.26
N ALA A 175 -7.78 -7.23 -4.98
CA ALA A 175 -7.39 -8.27 -5.91
C ALA A 175 -8.59 -9.18 -6.17
N ILE A 176 -9.10 -9.16 -7.40
CA ILE A 176 -10.32 -9.87 -7.78
C ILE A 176 -9.96 -11.18 -8.48
N GLY A 177 -10.42 -12.29 -7.92
CA GLY A 177 -10.13 -13.66 -8.36
C GLY A 177 -11.20 -14.28 -9.26
N GLY A 178 -10.82 -15.30 -10.03
CA GLY A 178 -11.74 -16.12 -10.83
C GLY A 178 -12.40 -15.37 -12.00
N ASP A 179 -13.62 -15.79 -12.35
CA ASP A 179 -14.47 -15.15 -13.37
C ASP A 179 -15.16 -13.87 -12.87
N ALA A 180 -14.92 -13.47 -11.62
CA ALA A 180 -15.55 -12.29 -11.04
C ALA A 180 -15.14 -11.01 -11.79
N THR A 181 -16.12 -10.12 -11.97
CA THR A 181 -15.92 -8.88 -12.70
C THR A 181 -15.64 -7.72 -11.73
N LYS A 182 -14.88 -6.73 -12.22
CA LYS A 182 -14.71 -5.42 -11.57
C LYS A 182 -16.06 -4.81 -11.19
N ASP A 183 -17.08 -5.02 -12.01
CA ASP A 183 -18.41 -4.43 -11.86
C ASP A 183 -19.05 -4.80 -10.52
N ARG A 184 -18.85 -6.02 -10.02
CA ARG A 184 -19.32 -6.44 -8.69
C ARG A 184 -18.68 -5.62 -7.57
N LEU A 185 -17.36 -5.46 -7.62
CA LEU A 185 -16.63 -4.64 -6.65
C LEU A 185 -17.17 -3.20 -6.68
N VAL A 186 -17.35 -2.64 -7.88
CA VAL A 186 -17.88 -1.30 -8.08
C VAL A 186 -19.31 -1.18 -7.54
N GLU A 187 -20.18 -2.16 -7.78
CA GLU A 187 -21.54 -2.19 -7.24
C GLU A 187 -21.54 -2.19 -5.70
N SER A 188 -20.72 -3.05 -5.08
CA SER A 188 -20.59 -3.09 -3.62
C SER A 188 -20.08 -1.78 -3.03
N LEU A 189 -19.16 -1.09 -3.71
CA LEU A 189 -18.60 0.19 -3.24
C LEU A 189 -19.43 1.43 -3.66
N ARG A 190 -20.50 1.23 -4.43
CA ARG A 190 -21.51 2.25 -4.76
C ARG A 190 -22.80 2.10 -3.97
N SER A 191 -22.88 1.15 -3.04
CA SER A 191 -24.07 0.95 -2.21
C SER A 191 -24.45 2.22 -1.44
N ASP A 192 -25.75 2.36 -1.15
CA ASP A 192 -26.28 3.49 -0.37
C ASP A 192 -25.80 3.45 1.09
N GLU A 193 -25.54 2.26 1.62
CA GLU A 193 -25.02 2.04 2.97
C GLU A 193 -23.54 1.61 2.92
N ALA A 194 -22.80 1.89 3.99
CA ALA A 194 -21.40 1.47 4.11
C ALA A 194 -21.31 -0.07 4.05
N PRO A 195 -20.57 -0.64 3.08
CA PRO A 195 -20.44 -2.08 3.00
C PRO A 195 -19.53 -2.60 4.11
N GLY A 196 -19.74 -3.84 4.54
CA GLY A 196 -18.75 -4.57 5.35
C GLY A 196 -17.75 -5.32 4.46
N MET A 197 -16.52 -5.56 4.93
CA MET A 197 -15.48 -6.26 4.17
C MET A 197 -15.95 -7.62 3.60
N LYS A 198 -16.70 -8.40 4.39
CA LYS A 198 -17.29 -9.68 3.97
C LYS A 198 -18.26 -9.58 2.80
N ASN A 199 -18.89 -8.41 2.58
CA ASN A 199 -19.80 -8.17 1.47
C ASN A 199 -19.05 -7.70 0.22
N VAL A 200 -17.86 -7.11 0.41
CA VAL A 200 -17.01 -6.62 -0.66
C VAL A 200 -16.16 -7.75 -1.26
N LEU A 201 -15.72 -8.72 -0.46
CA LEU A 201 -14.85 -9.81 -0.92
C LEU A 201 -15.60 -11.13 -1.15
N ASN A 202 -15.45 -11.70 -2.34
CA ASN A 202 -15.89 -13.05 -2.64
C ASN A 202 -14.79 -14.09 -2.36
N PRO A 203 -15.13 -15.39 -2.29
CA PRO A 203 -14.13 -16.46 -2.28
C PRO A 203 -13.14 -16.29 -3.44
N GLY A 204 -11.84 -16.25 -3.10
CA GLY A 204 -10.76 -16.04 -4.07
C GLY A 204 -10.32 -14.59 -4.23
N ASP A 205 -11.07 -13.62 -3.71
CA ASP A 205 -10.64 -12.22 -3.65
C ASP A 205 -9.69 -11.98 -2.47
N SER A 206 -8.88 -10.93 -2.55
CA SER A 206 -8.15 -10.40 -1.40
C SER A 206 -8.16 -8.87 -1.41
N PHE A 207 -7.99 -8.30 -0.22
CA PHE A 207 -7.88 -6.88 0.03
C PHE A 207 -6.60 -6.62 0.81
N VAL A 208 -5.91 -5.53 0.49
CA VAL A 208 -4.79 -5.01 1.27
C VAL A 208 -4.94 -3.49 1.40
N ASP A 209 -5.04 -2.98 2.61
CA ASP A 209 -4.81 -1.56 2.89
C ASP A 209 -3.33 -1.31 3.14
N ILE A 210 -2.80 -0.25 2.54
CA ILE A 210 -1.43 0.21 2.72
C ILE A 210 -1.47 1.63 3.24
N ALA A 211 -1.19 1.82 4.53
CA ALA A 211 -1.06 3.14 5.13
C ALA A 211 0.38 3.39 5.56
N ILE A 212 0.97 4.50 5.12
CA ILE A 212 2.37 4.86 5.38
C ILE A 212 2.38 6.26 5.98
N GLY A 213 2.84 6.38 7.23
CA GLY A 213 3.02 7.65 7.89
C GLY A 213 4.18 8.43 7.27
N VAL A 214 4.08 9.76 7.18
CA VAL A 214 5.14 10.63 6.66
C VAL A 214 5.63 11.61 7.73
N ASP A 215 4.81 11.89 8.74
CA ASP A 215 5.07 12.81 9.85
C ASP A 215 5.20 12.12 11.21
N LEU A 216 5.82 12.82 12.17
CA LEU A 216 5.94 12.37 13.56
C LEU A 216 4.56 12.13 14.19
N GLY A 217 4.41 10.99 14.87
CA GLY A 217 3.16 10.57 15.51
C GLY A 217 2.28 9.70 14.60
N MET A 218 2.62 9.57 13.32
CA MET A 218 1.99 8.63 12.41
C MET A 218 2.61 7.24 12.56
N HIS A 219 1.87 6.21 12.15
CA HIS A 219 2.36 4.86 12.06
C HIS A 219 2.09 4.31 10.66
N ASP A 220 2.95 3.41 10.24
CA ASP A 220 2.74 2.58 9.09
C ASP A 220 1.85 1.41 9.47
N SER A 221 1.04 0.95 8.52
CA SER A 221 0.28 -0.28 8.70
C SER A 221 -0.03 -0.98 7.38
N LEU A 222 -0.12 -2.30 7.48
CA LEU A 222 -0.70 -3.14 6.45
C LEU A 222 -1.85 -3.93 7.06
N LEU A 223 -3.03 -3.86 6.44
CA LEU A 223 -4.16 -4.72 6.75
C LEU A 223 -4.48 -5.56 5.51
N ALA A 224 -4.31 -6.87 5.59
CA ALA A 224 -4.76 -7.79 4.56
C ALA A 224 -6.00 -8.57 5.02
N SER A 225 -6.95 -8.80 4.11
CA SER A 225 -8.14 -9.60 4.36
C SER A 225 -8.51 -10.45 3.14
N ALA A 226 -8.86 -11.71 3.35
CA ALA A 226 -9.30 -12.61 2.28
C ALA A 226 -10.22 -13.70 2.83
N PRO A 227 -11.33 -14.04 2.14
CA PRO A 227 -12.14 -15.20 2.48
C PRO A 227 -11.37 -16.52 2.29
N GLY A 228 -11.50 -17.44 3.25
CA GLY A 228 -10.74 -18.70 3.32
C GLY A 228 -9.54 -18.62 4.26
N ASP A 229 -8.92 -19.77 4.53
CA ASP A 229 -7.72 -19.85 5.40
C ASP A 229 -6.44 -19.70 4.56
N HIS A 230 -5.84 -18.50 4.61
CA HIS A 230 -4.62 -18.13 3.88
C HIS A 230 -3.39 -18.04 4.80
N ARG A 231 -3.52 -18.40 6.08
CA ARG A 231 -2.47 -18.15 7.09
C ARG A 231 -1.11 -18.72 6.71
N ALA A 232 -1.08 -19.95 6.22
CA ALA A 232 0.17 -20.61 5.81
C ALA A 232 0.82 -19.94 4.59
N GLU A 233 0.01 -19.52 3.60
CA GLU A 233 0.51 -18.81 2.42
C GLU A 233 1.09 -17.45 2.82
N TRP A 234 0.36 -16.69 3.63
CA TRP A 234 0.76 -15.35 4.03
C TRP A 234 1.97 -15.37 4.97
N GLU A 235 2.06 -16.32 5.91
CA GLU A 235 3.24 -16.47 6.76
C GLU A 235 4.50 -16.79 5.93
N ASN A 236 4.36 -17.59 4.86
CA ASN A 236 5.47 -17.88 3.95
C ASN A 236 5.93 -16.62 3.20
N ILE A 237 4.98 -15.80 2.71
CA ILE A 237 5.28 -14.50 2.06
C ILE A 237 6.02 -13.59 3.04
N ILE A 238 5.47 -13.41 4.24
CA ILE A 238 6.05 -12.53 5.27
C ILE A 238 7.45 -13.03 5.67
N SER A 239 7.63 -14.34 5.84
CA SER A 239 8.93 -14.94 6.15
C SER A 239 9.98 -14.75 5.04
N GLU A 240 9.58 -14.80 3.76
CA GLU A 240 10.46 -14.46 2.65
C GLU A 240 10.89 -12.99 2.71
N TYR A 241 9.96 -12.07 2.94
CA TYR A 241 10.29 -10.64 3.09
C TYR A 241 11.22 -10.38 4.28
N ARG A 242 11.02 -11.05 5.42
CA ARG A 242 11.96 -11.00 6.55
C ARG A 242 13.38 -11.37 6.11
N ARG A 243 13.54 -12.46 5.33
CA ARG A 243 14.85 -12.88 4.80
C ARG A 243 15.47 -11.86 3.84
N ARG A 244 14.66 -11.27 2.96
CA ARG A 244 15.14 -10.25 2.01
C ARG A 244 15.63 -9.00 2.73
N ILE A 245 14.90 -8.54 3.73
CA ILE A 245 15.29 -7.38 4.52
C ILE A 245 16.59 -7.66 5.28
N ILE A 246 16.71 -8.81 5.97
CA ILE A 246 17.97 -9.19 6.63
C ILE A 246 19.14 -9.21 5.63
N SER A 247 18.92 -9.73 4.42
CA SER A 247 19.95 -9.77 3.37
C SER A 247 20.34 -8.36 2.89
N TYR A 248 19.35 -7.49 2.73
CA TYR A 248 19.54 -6.08 2.39
C TYR A 248 20.31 -5.33 3.47
N GLU A 249 19.87 -5.41 4.73
CA GLU A 249 20.48 -4.74 5.87
C GLU A 249 21.95 -5.14 6.05
N ALA A 250 22.29 -6.41 5.78
CA ALA A 250 23.66 -6.92 5.86
C ALA A 250 24.64 -6.26 4.88
N ILE A 251 24.16 -5.66 3.80
CA ILE A 251 24.98 -5.03 2.76
C ILE A 251 24.74 -3.53 2.60
N SER A 252 23.71 -2.97 3.25
CA SER A 252 23.26 -1.56 3.13
C SER A 252 24.41 -0.54 3.22
N ASP A 253 25.29 -0.68 4.20
CA ASP A 253 26.47 0.19 4.41
C ASP A 253 27.53 0.09 3.30
N SER A 254 27.50 -0.99 2.51
CA SER A 254 28.47 -1.26 1.43
C SER A 254 27.99 -0.81 0.05
N ILE A 255 26.73 -0.36 -0.08
CA ILE A 255 26.17 0.14 -1.33
C ILE A 255 26.78 1.53 -1.61
N GLY A 256 27.56 1.64 -2.69
CA GLY A 256 28.33 2.85 -3.02
C GLY A 256 27.62 3.78 -4.00
N THR A 257 26.62 3.30 -4.73
CA THR A 257 25.98 4.04 -5.81
C THR A 257 24.46 3.93 -5.81
N VAL A 258 23.79 4.90 -6.46
CA VAL A 258 22.33 4.88 -6.68
C VAL A 258 21.89 3.67 -7.51
N ASP A 259 22.72 3.22 -8.46
CA ASP A 259 22.38 2.06 -9.30
C ASP A 259 22.40 0.76 -8.50
N GLU A 260 23.45 0.54 -7.69
CA GLU A 260 23.50 -0.59 -6.76
C GLU A 260 22.33 -0.56 -5.79
N PHE A 261 21.94 0.63 -5.31
CA PHE A 261 20.76 0.79 -4.46
C PHE A 261 19.47 0.39 -5.16
N ILE A 262 19.25 0.85 -6.40
CA ILE A 262 18.09 0.44 -7.23
C ILE A 262 18.05 -1.08 -7.40
N GLU A 263 19.19 -1.71 -7.66
CA GLU A 263 19.27 -3.17 -7.80
C GLU A 263 18.82 -3.89 -6.52
N GLN A 264 19.17 -3.36 -5.34
CA GLN A 264 18.70 -3.91 -4.07
C GLN A 264 17.21 -3.68 -3.82
N LEU A 265 16.68 -2.50 -4.16
CA LEU A 265 15.23 -2.25 -4.08
C LEU A 265 14.44 -3.21 -4.98
N ALA A 266 14.99 -3.53 -6.16
CA ALA A 266 14.41 -4.53 -7.05
C ALA A 266 14.36 -5.93 -6.43
N VAL A 267 15.33 -6.29 -5.56
CA VAL A 267 15.31 -7.55 -4.81
C VAL A 267 14.20 -7.55 -3.77
N LEU A 268 14.01 -6.44 -3.03
CA LEU A 268 12.95 -6.32 -2.04
C LEU A 268 11.57 -6.52 -2.69
N GLN A 269 11.35 -5.97 -3.90
CA GLN A 269 10.07 -6.06 -4.61
C GLN A 269 9.93 -7.22 -5.60
N ARG A 270 10.92 -8.11 -5.70
CA ARG A 270 10.88 -9.20 -6.69
C ARG A 270 9.71 -10.15 -6.42
N PRO A 271 8.92 -10.56 -7.43
CA PRO A 271 7.87 -11.53 -7.18
C PRO A 271 8.39 -12.82 -6.56
N ILE A 272 7.73 -13.34 -5.52
CA ILE A 272 8.10 -14.61 -4.87
C ILE A 272 7.69 -15.76 -5.78
N SER A 273 6.56 -15.62 -6.47
CA SER A 273 5.99 -16.60 -7.41
C SER A 273 6.77 -16.76 -8.74
N ALA A 274 8.00 -16.27 -8.85
CA ALA A 274 8.82 -16.40 -10.06
C ALA A 274 9.57 -17.74 -10.19
N TYR A 275 9.29 -18.72 -9.31
CA TYR A 275 9.86 -20.07 -9.33
C TYR A 275 8.80 -21.13 -9.03
#